data_AF-A0A7H0YGI4-F1
#
_entry.id   AF-A0A7H0YGI4-F1
#
_cell.length_a   1.000
_cell.length_b   1.000
_cell.length_c   1.000
_cell.angle_alpha   90.00
_cell.angle_beta   90.00
_cell.angle_gamma   90.00
#
_symmetry.space_group_name_H-M   'P 1'
#
loop_
_entity.id
_entity.type
_entity.pdbx_description
1 polymer ?
#
loop_
_entity_poly.entity_id
_entity_poly.type
_entity_poly.pdbx_seq_one_letter_code
_entity_poly.pdbx_strand_id
1 'polypeptide(L)' 'MEKARKYDELIAFPERDYELHCSFCCKGQSEVDKMVTAKNVCICNECIGVCVEIIAEDENEGASANE' A
#
# COMPACT_ATOMS: atom_id res chain seq x y z
N MET A 1 40.20 -10.08 -15.19
CA MET A 1 39.38 -10.41 -14.02
C MET A 1 38.80 -9.17 -13.32
N GLU A 2 39.25 -7.94 -13.63
CA GLU A 2 38.70 -6.70 -13.07
C GLU A 2 37.35 -6.26 -13.67
N LYS A 3 37.04 -6.65 -14.91
CA LYS A 3 35.77 -6.27 -15.56
C LYS A 3 34.52 -6.87 -14.92
N ALA A 4 34.64 -7.99 -14.20
CA ALA A 4 33.51 -8.66 -13.55
C ALA A 4 33.00 -7.86 -12.32
N ARG A 5 33.91 -7.27 -11.53
CA ARG A 5 33.54 -6.50 -10.32
C ARG A 5 32.78 -5.22 -10.64
N LYS A 6 33.09 -4.57 -11.76
CA LYS A 6 32.37 -3.36 -12.21
C LYS A 6 30.88 -3.62 -12.45
N TYR A 7 30.54 -4.79 -12.99
CA TYR A 7 29.15 -5.18 -13.16
C TYR A 7 28.55 -5.64 -11.83
N ASP A 8 29.28 -6.36 -10.99
CA ASP A 8 28.83 -6.74 -9.66
C ASP A 8 28.44 -5.53 -8.77
N GLU A 9 29.14 -4.40 -8.87
CA GLU A 9 28.77 -3.14 -8.19
C GLU A 9 27.57 -2.42 -8.81
N LEU A 10 27.28 -2.66 -10.10
CA LEU A 10 26.08 -2.18 -10.80
C LEU A 10 24.88 -3.13 -10.63
N ILE A 11 25.12 -4.39 -10.26
CA ILE A 11 24.14 -5.42 -9.90
C ILE A 11 24.08 -5.61 -8.38
N ALA A 12 24.85 -4.84 -7.60
CA ALA A 12 24.58 -4.60 -6.20
C ALA A 12 23.25 -3.88 -6.20
N PHE A 13 22.17 -4.67 -6.20
CA PHE A 13 20.83 -4.20 -5.97
C PHE A 13 20.98 -3.41 -4.69
N PRO A 14 20.93 -2.07 -4.74
CA PRO A 14 20.84 -1.36 -3.49
C PRO A 14 19.65 -2.01 -2.82
N GLU A 15 19.81 -2.43 -1.57
CA GLU A 15 18.70 -2.64 -0.65
C GLU A 15 18.00 -1.28 -0.52
N ARG A 16 17.45 -0.77 -1.63
CA ARG A 16 16.44 0.27 -1.64
C ARG A 16 15.30 -0.48 -1.01
N ASP A 17 15.20 -0.35 0.30
CA ASP A 17 13.99 0.09 0.98
C ASP A 17 13.17 0.91 -0.01
N TYR A 18 12.47 0.22 -0.91
CA TYR A 18 11.33 0.77 -1.60
C TYR A 18 10.31 0.87 -0.50
N GLU A 19 10.39 1.97 0.24
CA GLU A 19 9.48 2.25 1.32
C GLU A 19 8.08 2.08 0.75
N LEU A 20 7.33 1.12 1.28
CA LEU A 20 6.01 0.80 0.75
C LEU A 20 5.05 1.88 1.22
N HIS A 21 4.38 2.55 0.28
CA HIS A 21 3.46 3.64 0.58
C HIS A 21 2.04 3.20 0.27
N CYS A 22 1.10 3.56 1.16
CA CYS A 22 -0.32 3.39 0.91
C CYS A 22 -0.74 4.18 -0.34
N SER A 23 -1.41 3.54 -1.29
CA SER A 23 -1.85 4.18 -2.54
C SER A 23 -2.99 5.20 -2.33
N PHE A 24 -3.58 5.27 -1.13
CA PHE A 24 -4.70 6.15 -0.81
C PHE A 24 -4.29 7.35 0.04
N CYS A 25 -3.54 7.12 1.12
CA CYS A 25 -3.11 8.18 2.05
C CYS A 25 -1.62 8.54 1.95
N CYS A 26 -0.87 7.86 1.08
CA CYS A 26 0.57 8.05 0.86
C CYS A 26 1.49 7.82 2.07
N LYS A 27 0.95 7.34 3.21
CA LYS A 27 1.76 6.99 4.39
C LYS A 27 2.69 5.81 4.11
N GLY A 28 3.91 5.88 4.60
CA GLY A 28 4.90 4.80 4.55
C GLY A 28 4.55 3.66 5.50
N GLN A 29 5.17 2.49 5.31
CA GLN A 29 4.99 1.31 6.16
C GLN A 29 5.29 1.60 7.64
N SER A 30 6.24 2.49 7.93
CA SER A 30 6.62 2.88 9.30
C SER A 30 5.58 3.77 10.00
N GLU A 31 4.67 4.39 9.25
CA GLU A 31 3.66 5.33 9.77
C GLU A 31 2.32 4.67 10.10
N VAL A 32 2.15 3.38 9.80
CA VAL A 32 0.89 2.64 9.94
C VAL A 32 1.12 1.33 10.69
N ASP A 33 0.12 0.88 11.45
CA ASP A 33 0.23 -0.38 12.22
C ASP A 33 0.27 -1.60 11.30
N LYS A 34 -0.52 -1.59 10.22
CA LYS A 34 -0.56 -2.67 9.22
C LYS A 34 -0.71 -2.12 7.82
N MET A 35 0.00 -2.73 6.88
CA MET A 35 -0.11 -2.48 5.45
C MET A 35 -0.32 -3.80 4.71
N VAL A 36 -1.33 -3.81 3.84
CA VAL A 36 -1.64 -4.93 2.94
C VAL A 36 -1.11 -4.59 1.56
N THR A 37 -0.25 -5.44 1.02
CA THR A 37 0.33 -5.29 -0.32
C THR A 37 -0.21 -6.37 -1.24
N ALA A 38 -0.71 -5.97 -2.40
CA ALA A 38 -1.14 -6.87 -3.47
C ALA A 38 -0.58 -6.39 -4.81
N LYS A 39 0.24 -7.23 -5.47
CA LYS A 39 0.93 -6.89 -6.73
C LYS A 39 1.66 -5.53 -6.64
N ASN A 40 1.10 -4.49 -7.25
CA ASN A 40 1.64 -3.12 -7.33
C ASN A 40 0.81 -2.09 -6.54
N VAL A 41 -0.08 -2.54 -5.65
CA VAL A 41 -0.98 -1.68 -4.86
C VAL A 41 -0.80 -1.98 -3.38
N CYS A 42 -0.79 -0.93 -2.55
CA CYS A 42 -0.69 -1.06 -1.10
C CYS A 42 -1.82 -0.27 -0.44
N ILE A 43 -2.39 -0.81 0.63
CA ILE A 43 -3.43 -0.16 1.43
C ILE A 43 -3.15 -0.37 2.93
N CYS A 44 -3.26 0.69 3.74
CA CYS A 44 -3.07 0.59 5.20
C CYS A 44 -4.38 0.25 5.93
N ASN A 45 -4.27 -0.15 7.21
CA ASN A 45 -5.41 -0.48 8.06
C ASN A 45 -6.41 0.67 8.23
N GLU A 46 -5.94 1.91 8.30
CA GLU A 46 -6.81 3.08 8.44
C GLU A 46 -7.67 3.27 7.18
N CYS A 47 -7.06 3.19 6.00
CA CYS A 47 -7.80 3.30 4.73
C CYS A 47 -8.79 2.13 4.55
N ILE A 48 -8.44 0.92 4.98
CA ILE A 48 -9.39 -0.21 4.99
C ILE A 48 -10.59 0.12 5.88
N GLY A 49 -10.36 0.65 7.09
CA GLY A 49 -11.44 1.05 8.00
C GLY A 49 -12.41 2.04 7.35
N VAL A 50 -11.87 3.13 6.79
CA VAL A 50 -12.67 4.14 6.09
C VAL A 50 -13.44 3.53 4.91
N CYS A 51 -12.81 2.67 4.11
CA CYS A 51 -13.49 1.99 3.00
C CYS A 51 -14.63 1.10 3.50
N VAL A 52 -14.44 0.37 4.61
CA VAL A 52 -15.48 -0.48 5.19
C VAL A 52 -16.65 0.34 5.72
N GLU A 53 -16.39 1.49 6.36
CA GLU A 53 -17.44 2.40 6.81
C GLU A 53 -18.29 2.90 5.64
N ILE A 54 -17.65 3.41 4.59
CA ILE A 54 -18.34 3.90 3.38
C ILE A 54 -19.22 2.79 2.75
N ILE A 55 -18.68 1.57 2.63
CA ILE A 55 -19.43 0.44 2.06
C ILE A 55 -20.62 0.07 2.94
N ALA A 56 -20.45 0.06 4.26
CA ALA A 56 -21.52 -0.27 5.20
C ALA A 56 -22.64 0.78 5.20
N GLU A 57 -22.30 2.06 5.01
CA GLU A 57 -23.27 3.15 4.83
C GLU A 57 -24.10 2.92 3.55
N ASP A 58 -23.46 2.65 2.41
CA ASP A 58 -24.13 2.35 1.14
C ASP A 58 -25.09 1.13 1.23
N GLU A 59 -24.69 0.06 1.94
CA GLU A 59 -25.53 -1.13 2.14
C GLU A 59 -26.79 -0.82 2.98
N ASN A 60 -26.72 0.14 3.88
CA ASN A 60 -27.84 0.55 4.74
C ASN A 60 -28.74 1.62 4.07
N GLU A 61 -28.17 2.49 3.23
CA GLU A 61 -28.91 3.52 2.49
C GLU A 61 -29.72 2.94 1.31
N GLY A 62 -29.35 1.76 0.80
CA GLY A 62 -30.16 0.99 -0.16
C GLY A 62 -31.47 0.41 0.42
N ALA A 63 -31.65 0.42 1.76
CA ALA A 63 -32.84 -0.09 2.43
C ALA A 63 -33.80 1.02 2.90
N SER A 64 -33.43 2.30 2.81
CA SER A 64 -34.22 3.41 3.34
C SER A 64 -34.26 4.63 2.41
N ALA A 65 -34.67 4.42 1.16
CA ALA A 65 -35.16 5.48 0.27
C ALA A 65 -36.51 5.08 -0.35
N ASN A 66 -37.52 5.00 0.50
CA ASN A 66 -38.93 5.25 0.16
C ASN A 66 -39.55 5.99 1.35
N GLU A 67 -39.51 7.33 1.31
CA GLU A 67 -40.59 8.23 1.73
C GLU A 67 -40.36 9.63 1.15
#